data_AF-A0A1Y6H619-F1
#
_entry.id   AF-A0A1Y6H619-F1
#
_cell.length_a   1.000
_cell.length_b   1.000
_cell.length_c   1.000
_cell.angle_alpha   90.00
_cell.angle_beta   90.00
_cell.angle_gamma   90.00
#
_symmetry.space_group_name_H-M   'P 1'
#
loop_
_entity.id
_entity.type
_entity.pdbx_description
1 polymer ?
#
loop_
_entity_poly.entity_id
_entity_poly.type
_entity_poly.pdbx_seq_one_letter_code
_entity_poly.pdbx_strand_id
1 'polypeptide(L)'
;MRTEGLRAQVGYGRKPRLHGGMQCKAAANLLDRQFDVTEPDTAWASDFTFIRTHEGWMYLAVVIDLFSRQVVGWAMRDRADTELVVQALLSAVWRRKPNAGCLVHSDQGSVYTSDDWRSFLASHGVVCSMSRRGNCHDNAPVESFFGLLKRERIRRRTYSTKDAARAEVFDYIEMFYNPNRRHGSTGDLSPVEFERRYAQRGS
;
A
#
# COMPACT_ATOMS: atom_id res chain seq x y z
N MET A 1 -26.91 -21.80 -4.89
CA MET A 1 -26.46 -20.39 -4.94
C MET A 1 -27.45 -19.41 -5.58
N ARG A 2 -28.13 -19.71 -6.70
CA ARG A 2 -29.17 -18.80 -7.26
C ARG A 2 -30.59 -18.96 -6.66
N THR A 3 -30.80 -19.95 -5.82
CA THR A 3 -32.10 -20.33 -5.26
C THR A 3 -32.40 -19.77 -3.86
N GLU A 4 -31.46 -19.06 -3.22
CA GLU A 4 -31.62 -18.59 -1.83
C GLU A 4 -31.66 -17.05 -1.68
N GLY A 5 -31.77 -16.29 -2.77
CA GLY A 5 -31.86 -14.82 -2.70
C GLY A 5 -30.61 -14.11 -2.13
N LEU A 6 -29.54 -14.85 -1.83
CA LEU A 6 -28.29 -14.31 -1.30
C LEU A 6 -27.56 -13.50 -2.38
N ARG A 7 -27.63 -12.17 -2.26
CA ARG A 7 -26.85 -11.23 -3.08
C ARG A 7 -25.47 -11.05 -2.46
N ALA A 8 -24.43 -11.15 -3.29
CA ALA A 8 -23.09 -10.72 -2.89
C ALA A 8 -23.14 -9.22 -2.53
N GLN A 9 -22.78 -8.88 -1.30
CA GLN A 9 -22.67 -7.49 -0.88
C GLN A 9 -21.37 -6.92 -1.48
N VAL A 10 -21.49 -6.38 -2.69
CA VAL A 10 -20.42 -5.64 -3.36
C VAL A 10 -20.14 -4.38 -2.53
N GLY A 11 -18.86 -4.00 -2.36
CA GLY A 11 -18.45 -2.86 -1.53
C GLY A 11 -18.93 -1.50 -2.09
N TYR A 12 -18.18 -0.43 -1.85
CA TYR A 12 -18.50 0.87 -2.47
C TYR A 12 -18.75 0.71 -3.98
N GLY A 13 -19.75 1.44 -4.50
CA GLY A 13 -20.12 1.45 -5.92
C GLY A 13 -19.00 1.92 -6.85
N ARG A 14 -19.34 2.50 -8.00
CA ARG A 14 -18.35 2.92 -9.02
C ARG A 14 -17.18 3.70 -8.39
N LYS A 15 -15.96 3.19 -8.57
CA LYS A 15 -14.69 3.83 -8.21
C LYS A 15 -14.70 5.29 -8.71
N PRO A 16 -14.28 6.29 -7.92
CA PRO A 16 -14.06 7.63 -8.43
C PRO A 16 -13.14 7.55 -9.66
N ARG A 17 -13.54 8.19 -10.76
CA ARG A 17 -12.73 8.18 -11.98
C ARG A 17 -11.51 9.07 -11.75
N LEU A 18 -10.35 8.45 -11.63
CA LEU A 18 -9.08 9.14 -11.81
C LEU A 18 -9.03 9.56 -13.28
N HIS A 19 -8.88 10.86 -13.55
CA HIS A 19 -8.70 11.34 -14.92
C HIS A 19 -7.37 10.78 -15.44
N GLY A 20 -7.42 9.98 -16.50
CA GLY A 20 -6.22 9.45 -17.15
C GLY A 20 -5.42 10.60 -17.74
N GLY A 21 -4.28 10.89 -17.13
CA GLY A 21 -3.31 11.87 -17.64
C GLY A 21 -2.51 11.34 -18.83
N MET A 22 -1.82 12.26 -19.49
CA MET A 22 -0.94 12.05 -20.65
C MET A 22 0.07 10.92 -20.41
N GLN A 23 0.42 10.19 -21.48
CA GLN A 23 1.37 9.07 -21.42
C GLN A 23 2.72 9.56 -20.89
N CYS A 24 3.10 9.07 -19.72
CA CYS A 24 4.38 9.36 -19.12
C CYS A 24 5.20 8.07 -19.10
N LYS A 25 6.52 8.17 -19.36
CA LYS A 25 7.41 7.00 -19.54
C LYS A 25 7.35 6.07 -18.32
N ALA A 26 6.70 4.91 -18.47
CA ALA A 26 6.62 3.91 -17.42
C ALA A 26 8.02 3.32 -17.18
N ALA A 27 8.37 3.07 -15.91
CA ALA A 27 9.57 2.34 -15.56
C ALA A 27 9.42 0.85 -15.95
N ALA A 28 10.54 0.14 -16.11
CA ALA A 28 10.51 -1.29 -16.34
C ALA A 28 9.87 -2.03 -15.14
N ASN A 29 9.20 -3.15 -15.40
CA ASN A 29 8.77 -4.04 -14.33
C ASN A 29 9.97 -4.85 -13.85
N LEU A 30 10.67 -4.33 -12.83
CA LEU A 30 11.84 -4.97 -12.25
C LEU A 30 11.48 -5.99 -11.16
N LEU A 31 10.28 -5.88 -10.57
CA LEU A 31 9.85 -6.81 -9.52
C LEU A 31 9.42 -8.15 -10.13
N ASP A 32 8.77 -8.11 -11.30
CA ASP A 32 8.30 -9.27 -12.06
C ASP A 32 7.62 -10.35 -11.19
N ARG A 33 6.79 -9.90 -10.23
CA ARG A 33 6.05 -10.73 -9.27
C ARG A 33 6.90 -11.56 -8.30
N GLN A 34 8.19 -11.25 -8.17
CA GLN A 34 9.06 -11.84 -7.16
C GLN A 34 8.76 -11.23 -5.79
N PHE A 35 7.72 -11.74 -5.14
CA PHE A 35 7.29 -11.25 -3.82
C PHE A 35 7.97 -11.95 -2.65
N ASP A 36 8.79 -12.98 -2.93
CA ASP A 36 9.57 -13.74 -1.94
C ASP A 36 10.94 -13.09 -1.80
N VAL A 37 10.95 -11.96 -1.11
CA VAL A 37 12.15 -11.18 -0.80
C VAL A 37 12.80 -11.76 0.45
N THR A 38 14.13 -11.81 0.50
CA THR A 38 14.88 -12.50 1.57
C THR A 38 15.45 -11.57 2.65
N GLU A 39 15.46 -10.27 2.40
CA GLU A 39 16.01 -9.26 3.30
C GLU A 39 15.07 -8.05 3.41
N PRO A 40 14.92 -7.46 4.62
CA PRO A 40 14.13 -6.25 4.81
C PRO A 40 14.68 -5.10 3.98
N ASP A 41 13.82 -4.14 3.63
CA ASP A 41 14.19 -2.87 3.01
C ASP A 41 14.89 -2.96 1.65
N THR A 42 14.79 -4.10 0.96
CA THR A 42 15.32 -4.28 -0.40
C THR A 42 14.27 -4.04 -1.48
N ALA A 43 13.01 -4.40 -1.22
CA ALA A 43 11.91 -4.14 -2.14
C ALA A 43 10.60 -3.84 -1.39
N TRP A 44 10.04 -2.69 -1.72
CA TRP A 44 8.76 -2.21 -1.22
C TRP A 44 7.73 -2.16 -2.34
N ALA A 45 6.44 -2.23 -1.97
CA ALA A 45 5.32 -2.03 -2.88
C ALA A 45 4.41 -0.91 -2.38
N SER A 46 3.89 -0.10 -3.30
CA SER A 46 3.01 1.02 -3.00
C SER A 46 1.78 1.03 -3.90
N ASP A 47 0.65 1.37 -3.31
CA ASP A 47 -0.60 1.74 -3.99
C ASP A 47 -1.42 2.58 -3.02
N PHE A 48 -2.51 3.17 -3.52
CA PHE A 48 -3.46 3.90 -2.71
C PHE A 48 -4.90 3.43 -2.92
N THR A 49 -5.71 3.68 -1.92
CA THR A 49 -7.14 3.39 -1.95
C THR A 49 -7.95 4.57 -1.45
N PHE A 50 -9.27 4.45 -1.51
CA PHE A 50 -10.20 5.48 -1.07
C PHE A 50 -11.16 4.91 -0.01
N ILE A 51 -11.58 5.80 0.89
CA ILE A 51 -12.42 5.54 2.06
C ILE A 51 -13.54 6.57 2.04
N ARG A 52 -14.80 6.12 2.23
CA ARG A 52 -15.95 7.03 2.29
C ARG A 52 -16.15 7.52 3.71
N THR A 53 -16.30 8.82 3.86
CA THR A 53 -16.77 9.47 5.10
C THR A 53 -18.02 10.31 4.78
N HIS A 54 -18.72 10.83 5.77
CA HIS A 54 -19.83 11.76 5.54
C HIS A 54 -19.35 13.13 5.03
N GLU A 55 -18.10 13.51 5.31
CA GLU A 55 -17.42 14.72 4.84
C GLU A 55 -16.78 14.57 3.44
N GLY A 56 -16.99 13.43 2.77
CA GLY A 56 -16.51 13.18 1.41
C GLY A 56 -15.65 11.95 1.29
N TRP A 57 -14.77 11.93 0.27
CA TRP A 57 -13.80 10.86 0.10
C TRP A 57 -12.49 11.24 0.78
N MET A 58 -11.84 10.23 1.34
CA MET A 58 -10.47 10.29 1.83
C MET A 58 -9.66 9.23 1.10
N TYR A 59 -8.39 9.52 0.85
CA TYR A 59 -7.47 8.63 0.16
C TYR A 59 -6.36 8.21 1.13
N LEU A 60 -5.96 6.94 1.04
CA LEU A 60 -4.92 6.32 1.85
C LEU A 60 -3.89 5.71 0.91
N ALA A 61 -2.65 6.20 0.92
CA ALA A 61 -1.52 5.53 0.29
C ALA A 61 -0.74 4.73 1.34
N VAL A 62 -0.23 3.58 0.93
CA VAL A 62 0.63 2.73 1.76
C VAL A 62 1.90 2.35 1.03
N VAL A 63 2.93 2.03 1.80
CA VAL A 63 4.19 1.43 1.37
C VAL A 63 4.41 0.21 2.24
N ILE A 64 4.50 -0.95 1.61
CA ILE A 64 4.62 -2.26 2.26
C ILE A 64 5.99 -2.84 1.95
N ASP A 65 6.72 -3.27 2.98
CA ASP A 65 7.90 -4.09 2.79
C ASP A 65 7.50 -5.49 2.34
N LEU A 66 8.01 -5.94 1.19
CA LEU A 66 7.68 -7.23 0.61
C LEU A 66 8.26 -8.40 1.40
N PHE A 67 9.35 -8.18 2.15
CA PHE A 67 9.97 -9.18 3.02
C PHE A 67 9.02 -9.62 4.14
N SER A 68 8.54 -8.66 4.94
CA SER A 68 7.77 -8.93 6.16
C SER A 68 6.27 -8.72 6.02
N ARG A 69 5.82 -8.12 4.92
CA ARG A 69 4.46 -7.60 4.71
C ARG A 69 4.10 -6.43 5.63
N GLN A 70 5.09 -5.82 6.30
CA GLN A 70 4.87 -4.67 7.18
C GLN A 70 4.49 -3.44 6.38
N VAL A 71 3.49 -2.68 6.83
CA VAL A 71 3.27 -1.31 6.32
C VAL A 71 4.35 -0.42 6.96
N VAL A 72 5.34 -0.05 6.17
CA VAL A 72 6.50 0.74 6.62
C VAL A 72 6.29 2.24 6.46
N GLY A 73 5.34 2.65 5.62
CA GLY A 73 4.90 4.04 5.51
C GLY A 73 3.48 4.14 4.97
N TRP A 74 2.80 5.24 5.32
CA TRP A 74 1.45 5.51 4.84
C TRP A 74 1.11 6.99 5.01
N ALA A 75 0.15 7.47 4.22
CA ALA A 75 -0.35 8.83 4.31
C ALA A 75 -1.83 8.89 3.93
N MET A 76 -2.54 9.87 4.48
CA MET A 76 -3.95 10.12 4.18
C MET A 76 -4.21 11.55 3.75
N ARG A 77 -4.94 11.74 2.65
CA ARG A 77 -5.28 13.06 2.11
C ARG A 77 -6.70 13.09 1.56
N ASP A 78 -7.17 14.31 1.28
CA ASP A 78 -8.47 14.57 0.68
C ASP A 78 -8.47 14.42 -0.86
N ARG A 79 -7.29 14.28 -1.45
CA ARG A 79 -7.07 14.17 -2.89
C ARG A 79 -6.16 12.98 -3.19
N ALA A 80 -6.41 12.35 -4.33
CA ALA A 80 -5.52 11.35 -4.93
C ALA A 80 -4.53 12.06 -5.86
N ASP A 81 -3.55 12.74 -5.26
CA ASP A 81 -2.49 13.48 -5.96
C ASP A 81 -1.11 12.85 -5.71
N THR A 82 -0.08 13.34 -6.41
CA THR A 82 1.30 12.86 -6.21
C THR A 82 1.78 13.09 -4.78
N GLU A 83 1.34 14.17 -4.14
CA GLU A 83 1.72 14.49 -2.77
C GLU A 83 1.28 13.38 -1.80
N LEU A 84 0.11 12.75 -2.00
CA LEU A 84 -0.32 11.59 -1.21
C LEU A 84 0.71 10.45 -1.24
N VAL A 85 1.15 10.03 -2.42
CA VAL A 85 2.05 8.88 -2.56
C VAL A 85 3.48 9.23 -2.13
N VAL A 86 3.92 10.46 -2.41
CA VAL A 86 5.22 10.97 -1.94
C VAL A 86 5.27 11.04 -0.41
N GLN A 87 4.22 11.52 0.26
CA GLN A 87 4.18 11.56 1.73
C GLN A 87 4.22 10.17 2.35
N ALA A 88 3.52 9.20 1.76
CA ALA A 88 3.59 7.81 2.22
C ALA A 88 5.01 7.24 2.08
N LEU A 89 5.66 7.45 0.94
CA LEU A 89 7.04 6.99 0.72
C LEU A 89 8.06 7.72 1.58
N LEU A 90 7.91 9.03 1.76
CA LEU A 90 8.72 9.83 2.67
C LEU A 90 8.65 9.27 4.09
N SER A 91 7.45 8.96 4.59
CA SER A 91 7.30 8.35 5.92
C SER A 91 8.02 7.00 6.04
N ALA A 92 8.01 6.17 4.97
CA ALA A 92 8.73 4.90 4.94
C ALA A 92 10.26 5.11 4.96
N VAL A 93 10.77 6.00 4.11
CA VAL A 93 12.21 6.30 4.04
C VAL A 93 12.72 6.84 5.37
N TRP A 94 11.99 7.75 6.02
CA TRP A 94 12.39 8.27 7.34
C TRP A 94 12.38 7.21 8.44
N ARG A 95 11.39 6.31 8.40
CA ARG A 95 11.23 5.24 9.40
C ARG A 95 12.29 4.14 9.24
N ARG A 96 12.57 3.73 8.00
CA ARG A 96 13.40 2.55 7.68
C ARG A 96 14.83 2.88 7.29
N LYS A 97 15.07 4.06 6.72
CA LYS A 97 16.38 4.51 6.20
C LYS A 97 17.04 3.44 5.31
N PRO A 98 16.36 3.01 4.23
CA PRO A 98 16.86 1.92 3.39
C PRO A 98 18.19 2.32 2.74
N ASN A 99 18.99 1.30 2.40
CA ASN A 99 20.17 1.52 1.57
C ASN A 99 19.77 1.95 0.16
N ALA A 100 20.69 2.65 -0.52
CA ALA A 100 20.53 2.96 -1.94
C ALA A 100 20.35 1.66 -2.74
N GLY A 101 19.43 1.69 -3.71
CA GLY A 101 19.06 0.51 -4.51
C GLY A 101 17.77 -0.17 -4.06
N CYS A 102 17.17 0.24 -2.93
CA CYS A 102 15.84 -0.24 -2.53
C CYS A 102 14.83 -0.02 -3.67
N LEU A 103 14.12 -1.07 -4.05
CA LEU A 103 13.15 -1.05 -5.13
C LEU A 103 11.78 -0.62 -4.59
N VAL A 104 11.09 0.31 -5.25
CA VAL A 104 9.67 0.59 -5.00
C VAL A 104 8.85 0.20 -6.22
N HIS A 105 7.96 -0.77 -6.02
CA HIS A 105 7.01 -1.24 -7.02
C HIS A 105 5.66 -0.53 -6.89
N SER A 106 5.12 -0.02 -8.00
CA SER A 106 3.82 0.68 -8.04
C SER A 106 3.07 0.39 -9.33
N ASP A 107 1.82 0.86 -9.45
CA ASP A 107 1.11 0.82 -10.72
C ASP A 107 1.56 1.92 -11.70
N GLN A 108 1.03 1.90 -12.92
CA GLN A 108 1.32 2.93 -13.94
C GLN A 108 0.37 4.14 -13.86
N GLY A 109 -0.16 4.44 -12.67
CA GLY A 109 -1.03 5.59 -12.43
C GLY A 109 -0.34 6.92 -12.73
N SER A 110 -1.13 7.96 -12.98
CA SER A 110 -0.60 9.30 -13.27
C SER A 110 0.22 9.88 -12.10
N VAL A 111 -0.14 9.53 -10.86
CA VAL A 111 0.62 9.95 -9.67
C VAL A 111 2.01 9.31 -9.62
N TYR A 112 2.11 8.01 -9.90
CA TYR A 112 3.37 7.25 -9.90
C TYR A 112 4.25 7.53 -11.12
N THR A 113 3.70 8.13 -12.17
CA THR A 113 4.48 8.50 -13.36
C THR A 113 4.82 10.00 -13.43
N SER A 114 4.47 10.76 -12.40
CA SER A 114 4.76 12.20 -12.31
C SER A 114 6.25 12.50 -12.07
N ASP A 115 6.68 13.71 -12.43
CA ASP A 115 8.07 14.13 -12.26
C ASP A 115 8.47 14.32 -10.80
N ASP A 116 7.53 14.76 -9.94
CA ASP A 116 7.74 14.87 -8.50
C ASP A 116 8.04 13.49 -7.89
N TRP A 117 7.30 12.44 -8.30
CA TRP A 117 7.56 11.08 -7.87
C TRP A 117 8.94 10.59 -8.30
N ARG A 118 9.30 10.78 -9.58
CA ARG A 118 10.64 10.39 -10.08
C ARG A 118 11.76 11.15 -9.39
N SER A 119 11.59 12.45 -9.19
CA SER A 119 12.56 13.32 -8.50
C SER A 119 12.76 12.87 -7.07
N PHE A 120 11.67 12.50 -6.38
CA PHE A 120 11.72 11.96 -5.03
C PHE A 120 12.50 10.64 -4.96
N LEU A 121 12.22 9.70 -5.87
CA LEU A 121 12.93 8.42 -5.91
C LEU A 121 14.44 8.61 -6.16
N ALA A 122 14.79 9.48 -7.12
CA ALA A 122 16.18 9.78 -7.44
C ALA A 122 16.92 10.42 -6.26
N SER A 123 16.30 11.35 -5.53
CA SER A 123 16.96 12.03 -4.40
C SER A 123 17.19 11.13 -3.18
N HIS A 124 16.46 10.01 -3.08
CA HIS A 124 16.60 9.03 -2.00
C HIS A 124 17.28 7.72 -2.45
N GLY A 125 17.80 7.66 -3.69
CA GLY A 125 18.47 6.46 -4.21
C GLY A 125 17.55 5.24 -4.33
N VAL A 126 16.25 5.46 -4.47
CA VAL A 126 15.24 4.40 -4.59
C VAL A 126 14.99 4.07 -6.06
N VAL A 127 14.96 2.78 -6.39
CA VAL A 127 14.79 2.28 -7.76
C VAL A 127 13.31 2.12 -8.07
N CYS A 128 12.85 2.72 -9.16
CA CYS A 128 11.46 2.62 -9.59
C CYS A 128 11.19 1.30 -10.34
N SER A 129 10.14 0.60 -9.95
CA SER A 129 9.58 -0.56 -10.64
C SER A 129 8.08 -0.34 -10.85
N MET A 130 7.55 -0.64 -12.03
CA MET A 130 6.12 -0.47 -12.31
C MET A 130 5.50 -1.73 -12.87
N SER A 131 4.28 -2.06 -12.41
CA SER A 131 3.49 -3.16 -12.94
C SER A 131 3.16 -2.96 -14.42
N ARG A 132 2.75 -4.04 -15.10
CA ARG A 132 2.17 -3.91 -16.44
C ARG A 132 0.77 -3.33 -16.33
N ARG A 133 0.39 -2.46 -17.28
CA ARG A 133 -0.98 -1.92 -17.35
C ARG A 133 -2.02 -3.05 -17.34
N GLY A 134 -3.01 -2.93 -16.46
CA GLY A 134 -4.14 -3.86 -16.37
C GLY A 134 -3.83 -5.17 -15.66
N ASN A 135 -2.69 -5.29 -14.97
CA ASN A 135 -2.26 -6.52 -14.32
C ASN A 135 -2.28 -6.38 -12.78
N CYS A 136 -3.43 -6.66 -12.16
CA CYS A 136 -3.61 -6.61 -10.70
C CYS A 136 -2.62 -7.52 -9.94
N HIS A 137 -2.24 -8.65 -10.55
CA HIS A 137 -1.32 -9.61 -9.93
C HIS A 137 0.07 -9.06 -9.65
N ASP A 138 0.49 -8.01 -10.34
CA ASP A 138 1.81 -7.42 -10.16
C ASP A 138 1.93 -6.65 -8.83
N ASN A 139 0.82 -6.32 -8.17
CA ASN A 139 0.81 -5.66 -6.85
C ASN A 139 0.00 -6.43 -5.79
N ALA A 140 -0.02 -7.77 -5.89
CA ALA A 140 -0.83 -8.64 -5.06
C ALA A 140 -0.68 -8.43 -3.52
N PRO A 141 0.51 -8.14 -2.97
CA PRO A 141 0.66 -7.86 -1.53
C PRO A 141 -0.12 -6.64 -1.06
N VAL A 142 -0.10 -5.55 -1.83
CA VAL A 142 -0.82 -4.32 -1.48
C VAL A 142 -2.34 -4.50 -1.69
N GLU A 143 -2.74 -5.19 -2.76
CA GLU A 143 -4.15 -5.55 -2.97
C GLU A 143 -4.70 -6.40 -1.81
N SER A 144 -3.89 -7.35 -1.33
CA SER A 144 -4.24 -8.20 -0.19
C SER A 144 -4.43 -7.35 1.07
N PHE A 145 -3.49 -6.45 1.38
CA PHE A 145 -3.61 -5.51 2.49
C PHE A 145 -4.91 -4.69 2.41
N PHE A 146 -5.20 -4.06 1.26
CA PHE A 146 -6.42 -3.27 1.11
C PHE A 146 -7.69 -4.12 1.19
N GLY A 147 -7.65 -5.37 0.71
CA GLY A 147 -8.73 -6.33 0.89
C GLY A 147 -9.03 -6.59 2.37
N LEU A 148 -7.99 -6.79 3.18
CA LEU A 148 -8.09 -7.01 4.62
C LEU A 148 -8.62 -5.77 5.35
N LEU A 149 -7.97 -4.63 5.17
CA LEU A 149 -8.38 -3.34 5.76
C LEU A 149 -9.86 -3.06 5.45
N LYS A 150 -10.25 -3.22 4.18
CA LYS A 150 -11.64 -2.98 3.78
C LYS A 150 -12.60 -3.95 4.42
N ARG A 151 -12.26 -5.23 4.50
CA ARG A 151 -13.12 -6.24 5.11
C ARG A 151 -13.31 -6.00 6.61
N GLU A 152 -12.24 -5.61 7.30
CA GLU A 152 -12.18 -5.61 8.76
C GLU A 152 -12.53 -4.28 9.40
N ARG A 153 -12.45 -3.18 8.64
CA ARG A 153 -12.68 -1.82 9.17
C ARG A 153 -13.66 -0.99 8.35
N ILE A 154 -13.63 -1.10 7.01
CA ILE A 154 -14.28 -0.10 6.15
C ILE A 154 -15.63 -0.55 5.54
N ARG A 155 -15.78 -1.80 5.06
CA ARG A 155 -16.92 -2.22 4.22
C ARG A 155 -18.30 -2.07 4.87
N ARG A 156 -18.38 -2.06 6.20
CA ARG A 156 -19.63 -1.96 6.96
C ARG A 156 -19.74 -0.66 7.75
N ARG A 157 -18.89 0.33 7.46
CA ARG A 157 -18.82 1.59 8.20
C ARG A 157 -18.71 2.76 7.22
N THR A 158 -19.45 3.83 7.51
CA THR A 158 -19.18 5.16 6.94
C THR A 158 -18.81 6.05 8.10
N TYR A 159 -17.64 6.67 8.03
CA TYR A 159 -17.13 7.49 9.13
C TYR A 159 -17.82 8.86 9.13
N SER A 160 -18.24 9.34 10.30
CA SER A 160 -18.86 10.66 10.45
C SER A 160 -17.92 11.78 10.01
N THR A 161 -16.65 11.67 10.39
CA THR A 161 -15.62 12.67 10.04
C THR A 161 -14.42 12.01 9.39
N LYS A 162 -13.64 12.82 8.67
CA LYS A 162 -12.34 12.48 8.14
C LYS A 162 -11.35 12.11 9.24
N ASP A 163 -11.37 12.80 10.37
CA ASP A 163 -10.50 12.48 11.50
C ASP A 163 -10.83 11.14 12.15
N ALA A 164 -12.11 10.76 12.21
CA ALA A 164 -12.50 9.42 12.67
C ALA A 164 -11.96 8.33 11.73
N ALA A 165 -11.96 8.57 10.41
CA ALA A 165 -11.35 7.65 9.45
C ALA A 165 -9.82 7.57 9.62
N ARG A 166 -9.14 8.72 9.86
CA ARG A 166 -7.69 8.77 10.13
C ARG A 166 -7.33 7.98 11.39
N ALA A 167 -8.05 8.20 12.48
CA ALA A 167 -7.81 7.49 13.74
C ALA A 167 -7.99 5.97 13.59
N GLU A 168 -9.03 5.53 12.88
CA GLU A 168 -9.26 4.11 12.64
C GLU A 168 -8.17 3.46 11.78
N VAL A 169 -7.71 4.16 10.73
CA VAL A 169 -6.64 3.66 9.87
C VAL A 169 -5.31 3.61 10.63
N PHE A 170 -5.01 4.65 11.41
CA PHE A 170 -3.85 4.67 12.30
C PHE A 170 -3.86 3.47 13.25
N ASP A 171 -4.96 3.28 14.00
CA ASP A 171 -5.12 2.16 14.92
C ASP A 171 -4.97 0.82 14.20
N TYR A 172 -5.64 0.66 13.05
CA TYR A 172 -5.54 -0.58 12.29
C TYR A 172 -4.12 -0.88 11.84
N ILE A 173 -3.37 0.10 11.32
CA ILE A 173 -2.02 -0.13 10.79
C ILE A 173 -1.02 -0.35 11.95
N GLU A 174 -0.96 0.60 12.87
CA GLU A 174 0.12 0.68 13.86
C GLU A 174 -0.15 -0.17 15.12
N MET A 175 -1.42 -0.35 15.50
CA MET A 175 -1.78 -1.08 16.73
C MET A 175 -2.26 -2.51 16.47
N PHE A 176 -2.69 -2.83 15.24
CA PHE A 176 -3.21 -4.16 14.92
C PHE A 176 -2.45 -4.87 13.80
N TYR A 177 -2.39 -4.31 12.60
CA TYR A 177 -1.85 -4.98 11.42
C TYR A 177 -0.36 -5.28 11.58
N ASN A 178 0.47 -4.26 11.78
CA ASN A 178 1.91 -4.45 11.93
C ASN A 178 2.30 -5.33 13.15
N PRO A 179 1.76 -5.10 14.37
CA PRO A 179 2.19 -5.84 15.55
C PRO A 179 1.52 -7.20 15.74
N ASN A 180 0.25 -7.37 15.32
CA ASN A 180 -0.59 -8.49 15.75
C ASN A 180 -1.14 -9.35 14.60
N ARG A 181 -1.30 -8.80 13.40
CA ARG A 181 -1.94 -9.53 12.29
C ARG A 181 -1.00 -10.58 11.74
N ARG A 182 -1.40 -11.85 11.79
CA ARG A 182 -0.62 -12.96 11.24
C ARG A 182 -0.78 -13.08 9.73
N HIS A 183 0.31 -13.45 9.06
CA HIS A 183 0.36 -13.69 7.62
C HIS A 183 0.85 -15.09 7.30
N GLY A 184 0.17 -15.80 6.40
CA GLY A 184 0.60 -17.13 5.97
C GLY A 184 1.98 -17.11 5.30
N SER A 185 2.30 -16.03 4.56
CA SER A 185 3.60 -15.87 3.89
C SER A 185 4.78 -15.70 4.87
N THR A 186 4.53 -15.35 6.13
CA THR A 186 5.56 -15.17 7.17
C THR A 186 5.53 -16.30 8.21
N GLY A 187 4.92 -17.44 7.87
CA GLY A 187 4.81 -18.58 8.79
C GLY A 187 3.86 -18.32 9.96
N ASP A 188 2.75 -17.61 9.72
CA ASP A 188 1.75 -17.22 10.73
C ASP A 188 2.27 -16.26 11.81
N LEU A 189 3.28 -15.45 11.47
CA LEU A 189 3.81 -14.39 12.31
C LEU A 189 3.25 -13.03 11.90
N SER A 190 3.19 -12.09 12.85
CA SER A 190 2.95 -10.69 12.50
C SER A 190 4.17 -10.08 11.82
N PRO A 191 4.00 -9.03 11.00
CA PRO A 191 5.13 -8.42 10.30
C PRO A 191 6.26 -8.01 11.25
N VAL A 192 5.92 -7.37 12.37
CA VAL A 192 6.91 -6.94 13.38
C VAL A 192 7.60 -8.14 14.05
N GLU A 193 6.85 -9.19 14.40
CA GLU A 193 7.44 -10.37 15.03
C GLU A 193 8.32 -11.16 14.05
N PHE A 194 7.93 -11.22 12.77
CA PHE A 194 8.72 -11.85 11.73
C PHE A 194 10.10 -11.18 11.58
N GLU A 195 10.14 -9.84 11.45
CA GLU A 195 11.40 -9.10 11.37
C GLU A 195 12.22 -9.23 12.65
N ARG A 196 11.58 -9.20 13.82
CA ARG A 196 12.26 -9.38 15.12
C ARG A 196 13.00 -10.72 15.17
N ARG A 197 12.34 -11.81 14.75
CA ARG A 197 12.96 -13.15 14.72
C ARG A 197 14.07 -13.25 13.67
N TYR A 198 13.92 -12.58 12.54
CA TYR A 198 14.97 -12.51 11.53
C TYR A 198 16.23 -11.82 12.07
N ALA A 199 16.08 -10.65 12.71
CA ALA A 199 17.20 -9.91 13.30
C ALA A 199 17.95 -10.72 14.38
N GLN A 200 17.23 -11.55 15.15
CA GLN A 200 17.83 -12.45 16.15
C GLN A 200 18.60 -13.63 15.56
N ARG A 201 18.32 -14.02 14.30
CA ARG A 201 19.01 -15.13 13.62
C ARG A 201 20.27 -14.67 12.87
N GLY A 202 20.35 -13.38 12.55
CA GLY A 202 21.51 -12.75 11.90
C GLY A 202 22.49 -12.09 12.87
N SER A 203 22.26 -12.20 14.19
CA SER A 203 23.22 -11.84 15.26
C SER A 203 23.91 -13.10 15.78
#